data_AF-A0A4E0QXX1-F1
#
_entry.id   AF-A0A4E0QXX1-F1
#
_cell.length_a   1.000
_cell.length_b   1.000
_cell.length_c   1.000
_cell.angle_alpha   90.00
_cell.angle_beta   90.00
_cell.angle_gamma   90.00
#
_symmetry.space_group_name_H-M   'P 1'
#
loop_
_entity.id
_entity.type
_entity.pdbx_description
1 polymer ?
#
loop_
_entity_poly.entity_id
_entity_poly.type
_entity_poly.pdbx_seq_one_letter_code
_entity_poly.pdbx_strand_id
1 'polypeptide(L)'
;MDSFNGAKCYPGFKHNPKHILRAQELANWLKSQKTIVGKVKTYKNVTSADFKKKKGIVFIKNGWGATDHIDVWDGKKMKMKAGNSNYLSRGDEVWFWELI
;
A
#
# COMPACT_ATOMS: atom_id res chain seq x y z
N MET A 1 0.13 10.11 -14.09
CA MET A 1 0.83 8.91 -13.53
C MET A 1 1.98 8.51 -14.44
N ASP A 2 2.51 9.46 -15.21
CA ASP A 2 3.12 9.14 -16.50
C ASP A 2 4.55 8.61 -16.35
N SER A 3 5.11 8.76 -15.15
CA SER A 3 6.40 8.21 -14.73
C SER A 3 6.34 6.78 -14.18
N PHE A 4 5.14 6.19 -14.00
CA PHE A 4 5.03 4.81 -13.51
C PHE A 4 5.18 3.79 -14.65
N ASN A 5 6.27 3.01 -14.58
CA ASN A 5 6.67 2.03 -15.61
C ASN A 5 6.52 0.55 -15.18
N GLY A 6 5.84 0.27 -14.06
CA GLY A 6 5.60 -1.10 -13.61
C GLY A 6 4.54 -1.85 -14.44
N ALA A 7 4.34 -3.12 -14.11
CA ALA A 7 3.41 -4.01 -14.79
C ALA A 7 1.96 -3.51 -14.67
N LYS A 8 1.27 -3.45 -15.82
CA LYS A 8 -0.12 -2.96 -15.94
C LYS A 8 -0.96 -3.92 -16.76
N CYS A 9 -2.12 -4.34 -16.21
CA CYS A 9 -3.10 -5.27 -16.77
C CYS A 9 -2.52 -6.62 -17.27
N TYR A 10 -3.30 -7.70 -17.13
CA TYR A 10 -2.94 -8.93 -17.82
C TYR A 10 -3.17 -8.77 -19.34
N PRO A 11 -2.36 -9.44 -20.19
CA PRO A 11 -2.58 -9.44 -21.63
C PRO A 11 -4.03 -9.81 -21.98
N GLY A 12 -4.63 -9.09 -22.93
CA GLY A 12 -6.02 -9.30 -23.38
C GLY A 12 -7.09 -8.50 -22.63
N PHE A 13 -6.78 -7.91 -21.47
CA PHE A 13 -7.72 -7.06 -20.73
C PHE A 13 -7.69 -5.63 -21.28
N LYS A 14 -8.87 -5.13 -21.71
CA LYS A 14 -9.03 -3.83 -22.41
C LYS A 14 -9.32 -2.64 -21.47
N HIS A 15 -8.81 -2.64 -20.23
CA HIS A 15 -9.07 -1.54 -19.29
C HIS A 15 -8.33 -0.25 -19.68
N ASN A 16 -9.02 0.89 -19.55
CA ASN A 16 -8.45 2.24 -19.71
C ASN A 16 -8.97 3.18 -18.60
N PRO A 17 -8.11 3.68 -17.69
CA PRO A 17 -6.68 3.40 -17.60
C PRO A 17 -6.38 1.94 -17.22
N LYS A 18 -5.21 1.44 -17.60
CA LYS A 18 -4.77 0.08 -17.23
C LYS A 18 -4.53 -0.01 -15.71
N HIS A 19 -4.94 -1.10 -15.09
CA HIS A 19 -4.70 -1.39 -13.68
C HIS A 19 -3.23 -1.75 -13.42
N ILE A 20 -2.65 -1.16 -12.39
CA ILE A 20 -1.34 -1.56 -11.89
C ILE A 20 -1.47 -2.94 -11.23
N LEU A 21 -0.59 -3.88 -11.55
CA LEU A 21 -0.70 -5.27 -11.09
C LEU A 21 0.08 -5.54 -9.79
N ARG A 22 1.28 -4.96 -9.65
CA ARG A 22 2.22 -5.34 -8.60
C ARG A 22 2.27 -4.30 -7.49
N ALA A 23 1.89 -4.71 -6.29
CA ALA A 23 1.86 -3.84 -5.11
C ALA A 23 3.24 -3.26 -4.77
N GLN A 24 4.31 -4.07 -4.81
CA GLN A 24 5.68 -3.61 -4.53
C GLN A 24 6.17 -2.56 -5.54
N GLU A 25 5.88 -2.73 -6.83
CA GLU A 25 6.27 -1.75 -7.85
C GLU A 25 5.56 -0.41 -7.62
N LEU A 26 4.26 -0.46 -7.28
CA LEU A 26 3.51 0.74 -6.92
C LEU A 26 4.07 1.40 -5.65
N ALA A 27 4.35 0.63 -4.61
CA ALA A 27 4.92 1.13 -3.36
C ALA A 27 6.29 1.79 -3.57
N ASN A 28 7.14 1.18 -4.40
CA ASN A 28 8.45 1.74 -4.76
C ASN A 28 8.30 3.06 -5.52
N TRP A 29 7.36 3.13 -6.47
CA TRP A 29 7.07 4.37 -7.16
C TRP A 29 6.54 5.43 -6.19
N LEU A 30 5.54 5.13 -5.36
CA LEU A 30 5.00 6.07 -4.36
C LEU A 30 6.07 6.61 -3.40
N LYS A 31 7.04 5.77 -3.01
CA LYS A 31 8.19 6.20 -2.18
C LYS A 31 9.01 7.32 -2.83
N SER A 32 9.06 7.38 -4.16
CA SER A 32 9.70 8.47 -4.91
C SER A 32 8.82 9.72 -5.08
N GLN A 33 7.49 9.58 -4.97
CA GLN A 33 6.52 10.64 -5.21
C GLN A 33 6.24 11.50 -3.96
N LYS A 34 7.29 12.04 -3.33
CA LYS A 34 7.18 12.78 -2.06
C LYS A 34 6.25 13.99 -2.12
N THR A 35 6.13 14.63 -3.28
CA THR A 35 5.24 15.78 -3.51
C THR A 35 3.77 15.39 -3.64
N ILE A 36 3.47 14.12 -3.94
CA ILE A 36 2.11 13.62 -4.15
C ILE A 36 1.57 12.97 -2.89
N VAL A 37 2.36 12.10 -2.24
CA VAL A 37 1.92 11.27 -1.11
C VAL A 37 2.73 11.50 0.17
N GLY A 38 3.62 12.49 0.18
CA GLY A 38 4.46 12.78 1.33
C GLY A 38 5.57 11.74 1.54
N LYS A 39 6.17 11.77 2.74
CA LYS A 39 7.27 10.89 3.12
C LYS A 39 6.74 9.59 3.75
N VAL A 40 7.20 8.46 3.23
CA VAL A 40 6.91 7.15 3.81
C VAL A 40 7.60 6.95 5.16
N LYS A 41 6.93 6.25 6.09
CA LYS A 41 7.53 5.67 7.29
C LYS A 41 7.46 4.14 7.20
N THR A 42 8.54 3.45 7.56
CA THR A 42 8.64 1.98 7.53
C THR A 42 8.67 1.43 8.95
N TYR A 43 7.94 0.34 9.16
CA TYR A 43 7.74 -0.30 10.45
C TYR A 43 7.90 -1.83 10.34
N LYS A 44 8.14 -2.47 11.49
CA LYS A 44 8.13 -3.92 11.66
C LYS A 44 7.34 -4.26 12.93
N ASN A 45 6.72 -5.44 12.97
CA ASN A 45 5.98 -5.95 14.14
C ASN A 45 4.92 -4.97 14.68
N VAL A 46 4.12 -4.39 13.77
CA VAL A 46 3.06 -3.43 14.11
C VAL A 46 1.68 -4.07 14.00
N THR A 47 0.70 -3.45 14.65
CA THR A 47 -0.70 -3.83 14.60
C THR A 47 -1.54 -2.67 14.07
N SER A 48 -2.85 -2.90 13.94
CA SER A 48 -3.78 -1.81 13.62
C SER A 48 -3.67 -0.64 14.59
N ALA A 49 -3.47 -0.91 15.89
CA ALA A 49 -3.47 0.10 16.95
C ALA A 49 -2.42 1.21 16.75
N ASP A 50 -1.27 0.88 16.15
CA ASP A 50 -0.16 1.81 15.86
C ASP A 50 -0.56 2.90 14.84
N PHE A 51 -1.59 2.63 14.06
CA PHE A 51 -2.14 3.52 13.03
C PHE A 51 -3.51 4.10 13.41
N LYS A 52 -3.87 4.05 14.70
CA LYS A 52 -5.12 4.63 15.19
C LYS A 52 -5.16 6.14 14.96
N LYS A 53 -6.29 6.63 14.45
CA LYS A 53 -6.54 8.03 14.08
C LYS A 53 -5.66 8.57 12.94
N LYS A 54 -4.77 7.78 12.36
CA LYS A 54 -3.97 8.16 11.18
C LYS A 54 -4.68 7.66 9.92
N LYS A 55 -4.76 8.46 8.87
CA LYS A 55 -5.31 8.05 7.57
C LYS A 55 -4.18 7.99 6.56
N GLY A 56 -4.28 7.11 5.57
CA GLY A 56 -3.23 7.08 4.58
C GLY A 56 -3.22 5.90 3.63
N ILE A 57 -2.08 5.69 3.00
CA ILE A 57 -1.78 4.53 2.18
C ILE A 57 -0.91 3.59 3.02
N VAL A 58 -1.22 2.31 2.99
CA VAL A 58 -0.44 1.27 3.64
C VAL A 58 0.01 0.23 2.61
N PHE A 59 1.30 -0.07 2.60
CA PHE A 59 1.88 -1.20 1.90
C PHE A 59 2.43 -2.20 2.92
N ILE A 60 2.21 -3.48 2.67
CA ILE A 60 2.57 -4.58 3.56
C ILE A 60 3.34 -5.58 2.73
N LYS A 61 4.63 -5.70 3.01
CA LYS A 61 5.51 -6.64 2.35
C LYS A 61 5.26 -8.04 2.93
N ASN A 62 5.06 -9.03 2.07
CA ASN A 62 4.86 -10.43 2.48
C ASN A 62 3.74 -10.61 3.54
N GLY A 63 2.66 -9.83 3.46
CA GLY A 63 1.55 -9.85 4.43
C GLY A 63 0.70 -11.12 4.37
N TRP A 64 0.77 -11.85 3.25
CA TRP A 64 0.12 -13.15 3.05
C TRP A 64 1.08 -14.11 2.33
N GLY A 65 1.96 -14.75 3.10
CA GLY A 65 3.05 -15.54 2.53
C GLY A 65 4.00 -14.62 1.76
N ALA A 66 4.43 -15.02 0.56
CA ALA A 66 5.25 -14.17 -0.31
C ALA A 66 4.46 -13.07 -1.06
N THR A 67 3.19 -12.85 -0.71
CA THR A 67 2.32 -11.89 -1.40
C THR A 67 2.28 -10.57 -0.63
N ASP A 68 2.56 -9.49 -1.35
CA ASP A 68 2.43 -8.13 -0.85
C ASP A 68 0.99 -7.61 -0.93
N HIS A 69 0.65 -6.64 -0.09
CA HIS A 69 -0.64 -5.94 -0.12
C HIS A 69 -0.44 -4.43 -0.12
N ILE A 70 -1.25 -3.68 -0.88
CA ILE A 70 -1.31 -2.22 -0.79
C ILE A 70 -2.77 -1.76 -0.73
N ASP A 71 -3.06 -0.84 0.17
CA ASP A 71 -4.42 -0.39 0.43
C ASP A 71 -4.50 1.04 0.98
N VAL A 72 -5.72 1.54 1.10
CA VAL A 72 -6.05 2.76 1.83
C VAL A 72 -6.45 2.39 3.25
N TRP A 73 -5.85 3.08 4.22
CA TRP A 73 -6.11 2.95 5.65
C TRP A 73 -6.97 4.11 6.16
N ASP A 74 -8.07 3.78 6.85
CA ASP A 74 -9.08 4.78 7.22
C ASP A 74 -8.84 5.51 8.55
N GLY A 75 -7.97 4.98 9.42
CA GLY A 75 -7.68 5.48 10.77
C GLY A 75 -8.83 5.49 11.79
N LYS A 76 -10.09 5.53 11.32
CA LYS A 76 -11.30 5.68 12.12
C LYS A 76 -11.91 4.33 12.49
N LYS A 77 -12.14 3.46 11.50
CA LYS A 77 -12.63 2.10 11.76
C LYS A 77 -11.49 1.11 11.91
N MET A 78 -10.24 1.56 11.72
CA MET A 78 -9.03 0.73 11.85
C MET A 78 -9.01 -0.38 10.80
N LYS A 79 -9.46 -0.04 9.59
CA LYS A 79 -9.64 -0.98 8.49
C LYS A 79 -8.96 -0.47 7.23
N MET A 80 -8.46 -1.44 6.47
CA MET A 80 -8.14 -1.26 5.06
C MET A 80 -9.44 -1.30 4.25
N LYS A 81 -9.42 -0.73 3.04
CA LYS A 81 -10.62 -0.72 2.19
C LYS A 81 -10.96 -2.12 1.66
N ALA A 82 -9.96 -2.92 1.28
CA ALA A 82 -10.15 -4.25 0.73
C ALA A 82 -9.44 -5.36 1.53
N GLY A 83 -8.31 -5.04 2.17
CA GLY A 83 -7.53 -5.99 2.97
C GLY A 83 -8.03 -6.19 4.41
N ASN A 84 -7.46 -7.19 5.08
CA ASN A 84 -7.70 -7.41 6.50
C ASN A 84 -6.61 -6.72 7.34
N SER A 85 -7.00 -6.06 8.44
CA SER A 85 -6.08 -5.38 9.34
C SER A 85 -5.04 -6.30 10.00
N ASN A 86 -5.29 -7.61 10.07
CA ASN A 86 -4.31 -8.59 10.58
C ASN A 86 -3.08 -8.76 9.68
N TYR A 87 -3.09 -8.26 8.44
CA TYR A 87 -1.91 -8.31 7.57
C TYR A 87 -0.77 -7.44 8.12
N LEU A 88 -1.10 -6.39 8.89
CA LEU A 88 -0.11 -5.50 9.52
C LEU A 88 0.86 -6.25 10.44
N SER A 89 0.35 -7.23 11.19
CA SER A 89 1.16 -8.02 12.13
C SER A 89 1.83 -9.23 11.48
N ARG A 90 1.54 -9.49 10.20
CA ARG A 90 2.11 -10.62 9.44
C ARG A 90 3.21 -10.20 8.49
N GLY A 91 3.19 -8.95 8.02
CA GLY A 91 4.15 -8.47 7.04
C GLY A 91 5.56 -8.30 7.62
N ASP A 92 6.56 -8.61 6.80
CA ASP A 92 7.98 -8.41 7.12
C ASP A 92 8.30 -6.91 7.30
N GLU A 93 7.62 -6.07 6.52
CA GLU A 93 7.69 -4.61 6.60
C GLU A 93 6.33 -3.99 6.30
N VAL A 94 6.00 -2.93 7.04
CA VAL A 94 4.81 -2.11 6.79
C VAL A 94 5.26 -0.69 6.46
N TRP A 95 4.88 -0.21 5.28
CA TRP A 95 5.20 1.13 4.80
C TRP A 95 3.92 1.96 4.85
N PHE A 96 3.98 3.11 5.51
CA PHE A 96 2.82 3.97 5.71
C PHE A 96 3.10 5.39 5.22
N TRP A 97 2.21 5.88 4.36
CA TRP A 97 2.15 7.28 3.95
C TRP A 97 0.94 7.90 4.62
N GLU A 98 1.17 8.72 5.63
CA GLU A 98 0.11 9.46 6.30
C GLU A 98 -0.39 10.59 5.39
N LEU A 99 -1.69 10.62 5.14
CA LEU A 99 -2.36 11.63 4.31
C LEU A 99 -3.13 12.58 5.23
N ILE A 100 -3.02 13.88 4.93
CA ILE A 100 -3.67 14.98 5.67
C ILE A 100 -5.11 15.14 5.18
#